data_AF-A0A9E4EA50-F1
#
_entry.id   AF-A0A9E4EA50-F1
#
_cell.length_a   1.000
_cell.length_b   1.000
_cell.length_c   1.000
_cell.angle_alpha   90.00
_cell.angle_beta   90.00
_cell.angle_gamma   90.00
#
_symmetry.space_group_name_H-M   'P 1'
#
loop_
_entity.id
_entity.type
_entity.pdbx_description
1 polymer ?
#
loop_
_entity_poly.entity_id
_entity_poly.type
_entity_poly.pdbx_seq_one_letter_code
_entity_poly.pdbx_strand_id
1 'polypeptide(L)'
;MDLTRQPPRRPSNLGIAGIVGVARLTDKARAHNAETLGDYIYGESSGLDQRVLTFLGISADAYAEAADEYDDAALGHWVLETSGKTAAEIAEFNDAALSQLPDTEGHKQRLKERLARFAPGRTDITTVLQSMELDDWGSFWQVDLTAGPPRSARAKDIGGICGVARMADKARAERAEKIGEYLYGDNSGQDIRILEFLGIGAADFQEAAVNNPNNLELGAWVLENCGKSQDEIDEFNETLVNYGPNETTRERFEARCQEVDPTRTDITTWVALQDVDDQLSFGIVDLNRRAPRSPYNTDVYGMVQLARLIDKGRASNSNTLGAYFYGEDSGIDRATLGFLGISAAEFTEALKTLATDAEVETWLKANHPKSEADIEAYNERMAQMGPTDERYKALMAKMISRIAPERTDINTWFALMELDDEKTFAL
;
A
#
# COMPACT_ATOMS: atom_id res chain seq x y z
N MET A 1 1.07 -6.87 3.45
CA MET A 1 1.57 -5.55 3.93
C MET A 1 2.75 -5.17 3.06
N ASP A 2 2.85 -3.92 2.61
CA ASP A 2 3.96 -3.48 1.77
C ASP A 2 5.06 -2.83 2.61
N LEU A 3 6.17 -3.56 2.81
CA LEU A 3 7.33 -3.11 3.60
C LEU A 3 8.34 -2.31 2.78
N THR A 4 8.09 -2.10 1.49
CA THR A 4 8.88 -1.14 0.69
C THR A 4 8.53 0.31 1.05
N ARG A 5 7.38 0.53 1.70
CA ARG A 5 6.83 1.86 2.02
C ARG A 5 6.71 2.17 3.51
N GLN A 6 6.91 1.19 4.38
CA GLN A 6 6.85 1.35 5.84
C GLN A 6 7.64 0.22 6.53
N PRO A 7 8.07 0.39 7.78
CA PRO A 7 8.68 -0.70 8.52
C PRO A 7 7.59 -1.68 9.00
N PRO A 8 7.92 -2.96 9.25
CA PRO A 8 7.02 -3.82 10.00
C PRO A 8 6.91 -3.29 11.44
N ARG A 9 5.90 -3.74 12.19
CA ARG A 9 5.69 -3.34 13.58
C ARG A 9 6.95 -3.53 14.42
N ARG A 10 7.04 -2.75 15.49
CA ARG A 10 8.20 -2.77 16.37
C ARG A 10 8.42 -4.18 16.92
N PRO A 11 9.67 -4.64 17.04
CA PRO A 11 9.94 -5.93 17.65
C PRO A 11 9.40 -6.03 19.09
N SER A 12 9.30 -4.93 19.85
CA SER A 12 8.68 -4.94 21.19
C SER A 12 7.15 -5.01 21.19
N ASN A 13 6.49 -4.93 20.04
CA ASN A 13 5.03 -4.96 19.94
C ASN A 13 4.47 -6.33 20.36
N LEU A 14 3.58 -6.33 21.37
CA LEU A 14 2.97 -7.52 21.97
C LEU A 14 1.57 -7.83 21.41
N GLY A 15 1.13 -7.13 20.36
CA GLY A 15 -0.25 -7.18 19.86
C GLY A 15 -0.72 -8.53 19.33
N ILE A 16 0.21 -9.47 19.09
CA ILE A 16 -0.11 -10.84 18.66
C ILE A 16 0.46 -11.83 19.68
N ALA A 17 -0.43 -12.64 20.26
CA ALA A 17 -0.14 -13.64 21.29
C ALA A 17 0.55 -13.13 22.58
N GLY A 18 0.76 -11.81 22.73
CA GLY A 18 1.53 -11.26 23.86
C GLY A 18 3.03 -11.57 23.77
N ILE A 19 3.57 -11.87 22.58
CA ILE A 19 4.96 -12.34 22.41
C ILE A 19 5.77 -11.34 21.59
N VAL A 20 6.93 -10.93 22.11
CA VAL A 20 7.89 -10.05 21.44
C VAL A 20 8.29 -10.63 20.08
N GLY A 21 8.24 -9.78 19.04
CA GLY A 21 8.64 -10.13 17.69
C GLY A 21 7.57 -10.83 16.85
N VAL A 22 6.46 -11.32 17.43
CA VAL A 22 5.41 -12.02 16.66
C VAL A 22 4.63 -11.07 15.75
N ALA A 23 4.29 -9.87 16.22
CA ALA A 23 3.67 -8.83 15.38
C ALA A 23 4.55 -8.49 14.16
N ARG A 24 5.85 -8.29 14.40
CA ARG A 24 6.84 -8.03 13.33
C ARG A 24 7.01 -9.21 12.37
N LEU A 25 7.08 -10.43 12.90
CA LEU A 25 7.16 -11.66 12.11
C LEU A 25 5.93 -11.80 11.19
N THR A 26 4.75 -11.47 11.69
CA THR A 26 3.49 -11.49 10.94
C THR A 26 3.50 -10.50 9.79
N ASP A 27 3.94 -9.27 10.04
CA ASP A 27 4.02 -8.25 8.99
C ASP A 27 4.98 -8.68 7.87
N LYS A 28 6.12 -9.27 8.25
CA LYS A 28 7.10 -9.81 7.31
C LYS A 28 6.60 -11.06 6.59
N ALA A 29 5.84 -11.93 7.24
CA ALA A 29 5.22 -13.09 6.60
C ALA A 29 4.22 -12.64 5.53
N ARG A 30 3.32 -11.71 5.88
CA ARG A 30 2.34 -11.13 4.93
C ARG A 30 3.01 -10.36 3.80
N ALA A 31 4.16 -9.73 4.05
CA ALA A 31 4.95 -9.08 3.01
C ALA A 31 5.71 -10.09 2.14
N HIS A 32 6.17 -11.20 2.71
CA HIS A 32 6.80 -12.30 1.98
C HIS A 32 5.82 -12.93 0.99
N ASN A 33 4.61 -13.26 1.45
CA ASN A 33 3.56 -13.84 0.63
C ASN A 33 3.08 -12.89 -0.48
N ALA A 34 3.14 -11.58 -0.23
CA ALA A 34 2.80 -10.54 -1.19
C ALA A 34 3.98 -10.07 -2.06
N GLU A 35 5.18 -10.63 -1.87
CA GLU A 35 6.42 -10.22 -2.55
C GLU A 35 6.81 -8.73 -2.36
N THR A 36 6.39 -8.14 -1.23
CA THR A 36 6.61 -6.73 -0.87
C THR A 36 7.49 -6.56 0.36
N LEU A 37 8.49 -7.44 0.54
CA LEU A 37 9.42 -7.40 1.68
C LEU A 37 10.40 -6.21 1.65
N GLY A 38 10.75 -5.69 0.47
CA GLY A 38 11.83 -4.72 0.32
C GLY A 38 13.17 -5.27 0.81
N ASP A 39 13.89 -4.49 1.62
CA ASP A 39 15.20 -4.86 2.18
C ASP A 39 15.10 -5.81 3.39
N TYR A 40 13.89 -6.15 3.84
CA TYR A 40 13.69 -7.07 4.95
C TYR A 40 13.83 -8.53 4.52
N ILE A 41 14.27 -9.37 5.46
CA ILE A 41 14.43 -10.82 5.26
C ILE A 41 13.43 -11.54 6.17
N TYR A 42 12.67 -12.49 5.65
CA TYR A 42 11.70 -13.30 6.40
C TYR A 42 12.27 -14.67 6.81
N GLY A 43 11.81 -15.19 7.96
CA GLY A 43 12.00 -16.59 8.34
C GLY A 43 13.38 -16.92 8.91
N GLU A 44 13.87 -18.13 8.66
CA GLU A 44 15.08 -18.67 9.32
C GLU A 44 16.37 -17.89 9.02
N SER A 45 16.41 -17.15 7.91
CA SER A 45 17.54 -16.30 7.54
C SER A 45 17.54 -14.95 8.28
N SER A 46 16.48 -14.63 9.03
CA SER A 46 16.39 -13.43 9.85
C SER A 46 16.62 -13.75 11.31
N GLY A 47 17.61 -13.09 11.93
CA GLY A 47 18.04 -13.43 13.29
C GLY A 47 16.97 -13.29 14.38
N LEU A 48 16.01 -12.38 14.24
CA LEU A 48 14.88 -12.27 15.19
C LEU A 48 13.79 -13.30 14.89
N ASP A 49 13.36 -13.41 13.62
CA ASP A 49 12.33 -14.36 13.20
C ASP A 49 12.73 -15.79 13.54
N GLN A 50 13.99 -16.18 13.28
CA GLN A 50 14.50 -17.50 13.62
C GLN A 50 14.37 -17.79 15.12
N ARG A 51 14.67 -16.82 16.00
CA ARG A 51 14.53 -16.99 17.46
C ARG A 51 13.06 -17.15 17.85
N VAL A 52 12.17 -16.34 17.29
CA VAL A 52 10.72 -16.42 17.55
C VAL A 52 10.17 -17.76 17.07
N LEU A 53 10.41 -18.14 15.81
CA LEU A 53 9.95 -19.41 15.23
C LEU A 53 10.49 -20.62 16.00
N THR A 54 11.76 -20.59 16.42
CA THR A 54 12.36 -21.65 17.25
C THR A 54 11.69 -21.73 18.63
N PHE A 55 11.42 -20.59 19.27
CA PHE A 55 10.70 -20.55 20.54
C PHE A 55 9.29 -21.14 20.40
N LEU A 56 8.57 -20.77 19.33
CA LEU A 56 7.22 -21.26 19.07
C LEU A 56 7.18 -22.73 18.63
N GLY A 57 8.26 -23.26 18.05
CA GLY A 57 8.26 -24.60 17.44
C GLY A 57 7.46 -24.66 16.13
N ILE A 58 7.39 -23.54 15.40
CA ILE A 58 6.62 -23.39 14.16
C ILE A 58 7.59 -23.10 13.01
N SER A 59 7.42 -23.73 11.85
CA SER A 59 8.24 -23.45 10.66
C SER A 59 7.85 -22.11 10.04
N ALA A 60 8.76 -21.48 9.29
CA ALA A 60 8.47 -20.26 8.55
C ALA A 60 7.28 -20.47 7.59
N ASP A 61 7.28 -21.56 6.81
CA ASP A 61 6.20 -21.83 5.85
C ASP A 61 4.82 -21.97 6.52
N ALA A 62 4.73 -22.74 7.62
CA ALA A 62 3.46 -22.91 8.34
C ALA A 62 2.98 -21.60 8.97
N TYR A 63 3.91 -20.76 9.45
CA TYR A 63 3.57 -19.44 9.97
C TYR A 63 3.10 -18.50 8.86
N ALA A 64 3.74 -18.54 7.68
CA ALA A 64 3.36 -17.73 6.54
C ALA A 64 1.97 -18.08 6.02
N GLU A 65 1.63 -19.36 5.96
CA GLU A 65 0.28 -19.83 5.61
C GLU A 65 -0.77 -19.31 6.62
N ALA A 66 -0.48 -19.46 7.92
CA ALA A 66 -1.39 -18.98 8.96
C ALA A 66 -1.56 -17.44 8.95
N ALA A 67 -0.49 -16.69 8.67
CA ALA A 67 -0.53 -15.23 8.60
C ALA A 67 -1.37 -14.68 7.43
N ASP A 68 -1.55 -15.48 6.37
CA ASP A 68 -2.45 -15.20 5.24
C ASP A 68 -3.90 -15.61 5.52
N GLU A 69 -4.11 -16.62 6.36
CA GLU A 69 -5.44 -17.12 6.69
C GLU A 69 -6.12 -16.30 7.79
N TYR A 70 -5.35 -15.86 8.80
CA TYR A 70 -5.89 -15.25 10.00
C TYR A 70 -5.58 -13.76 10.13
N ASP A 71 -6.55 -13.02 10.67
CA ASP A 71 -6.29 -11.70 11.25
C ASP A 71 -5.40 -11.82 12.50
N ASP A 72 -4.97 -10.68 13.05
CA ASP A 72 -4.02 -10.66 14.18
C ASP A 72 -4.55 -11.34 15.45
N ALA A 73 -5.87 -11.26 15.70
CA ALA A 73 -6.47 -11.86 16.89
C ALA A 73 -6.57 -13.39 16.74
N ALA A 74 -7.09 -13.86 15.60
CA ALA A 74 -7.16 -15.27 15.28
C ALA A 74 -5.77 -15.90 15.16
N LEU A 75 -4.80 -15.19 14.56
CA LEU A 75 -3.41 -15.64 14.50
C LEU A 75 -2.80 -15.75 15.90
N GLY A 76 -3.09 -14.80 16.78
CA GLY A 76 -2.65 -14.87 18.18
C GLY A 76 -3.15 -16.13 18.89
N HIS A 77 -4.43 -16.49 18.70
CA HIS A 77 -4.98 -17.73 19.22
C HIS A 77 -4.31 -18.97 18.62
N TRP A 78 -4.14 -19.00 17.30
CA TRP A 78 -3.48 -20.09 16.59
C TRP A 78 -2.03 -20.28 17.05
N VAL A 79 -1.27 -19.19 17.25
CA VAL A 79 0.11 -19.23 17.75
C VAL A 79 0.16 -19.85 19.15
N LEU A 80 -0.73 -19.44 20.06
CA LEU A 80 -0.75 -19.97 21.42
C LEU A 80 -1.13 -21.46 21.45
N GLU A 81 -2.13 -21.86 20.67
CA GLU A 81 -2.58 -23.25 20.58
C GLU A 81 -1.50 -24.15 19.96
N THR A 82 -0.93 -23.73 18.83
CA THR A 82 0.06 -24.52 18.08
C THR A 82 1.38 -24.66 18.82
N SER A 83 1.84 -23.58 19.48
CA SER A 83 3.12 -23.59 20.20
C SER A 83 3.04 -24.28 21.58
N GLY A 84 1.85 -24.33 22.19
CA GLY A 84 1.65 -24.87 23.53
C GLY A 84 2.39 -24.11 24.63
N LYS A 85 2.85 -22.87 24.37
CA LYS A 85 3.64 -22.08 25.31
C LYS A 85 2.80 -21.56 26.46
N THR A 86 3.33 -21.75 27.67
CA THR A 86 2.72 -21.22 28.88
C THR A 86 2.99 -19.72 29.02
N ALA A 87 2.13 -19.03 29.78
CA ALA A 87 2.33 -17.61 30.08
C ALA A 87 3.68 -17.33 30.76
N ALA A 88 4.20 -18.27 31.55
CA ALA A 88 5.50 -18.14 32.20
C ALA A 88 6.65 -18.22 31.20
N GLU A 89 6.63 -19.17 30.26
CA GLU A 89 7.62 -19.26 29.18
C GLU A 89 7.60 -18.02 28.29
N ILE A 90 6.40 -17.50 27.96
CA ILE A 90 6.25 -16.27 27.17
C ILE A 90 6.84 -15.07 27.91
N ALA A 91 6.55 -14.93 29.21
CA ALA A 91 7.11 -13.85 30.02
C ALA A 91 8.65 -13.91 30.09
N GLU A 92 9.21 -15.10 30.28
CA GLU A 92 10.67 -15.31 30.28
C GLU A 92 11.30 -14.98 28.92
N PHE A 93 10.70 -15.45 27.83
CA PHE A 93 11.16 -15.14 26.48
C PHE A 93 11.11 -13.62 26.20
N ASN A 94 10.01 -12.97 26.57
CA ASN A 94 9.84 -11.53 26.38
C ASN A 94 10.88 -10.73 27.17
N ASP A 95 11.08 -11.04 28.45
CA ASP A 95 12.08 -10.35 29.29
C ASP A 95 13.48 -10.52 28.72
N ALA A 96 13.85 -11.74 28.32
CA ALA A 96 15.15 -12.02 27.72
C ALA A 96 15.35 -11.26 26.40
N ALA A 97 14.33 -11.21 25.53
CA ALA A 97 14.40 -10.53 24.25
C ALA A 97 14.46 -9.00 24.39
N LEU A 98 13.66 -8.41 25.27
CA LEU A 98 13.64 -6.97 25.54
C LEU A 98 14.93 -6.48 26.19
N SER A 99 15.52 -7.28 27.08
CA SER A 99 16.73 -6.94 27.81
C SER A 99 18.04 -7.32 27.09
N GLN A 100 17.97 -7.89 25.88
CA GLN A 100 19.16 -8.34 25.15
C GLN A 100 20.08 -7.16 24.79
N LEU A 101 21.26 -7.11 25.42
CA LEU A 101 22.30 -6.15 25.07
C LEU A 101 23.07 -6.56 23.80
N PRO A 102 23.68 -5.61 23.06
CA PRO A 102 24.62 -5.88 21.99
C PRO A 102 25.86 -6.64 22.48
N ASP A 103 25.82 -7.95 22.39
CA ASP A 103 26.86 -8.88 22.83
C ASP A 103 27.90 -9.20 21.74
N THR A 104 27.50 -9.15 20.47
CA THR A 104 28.38 -9.30 19.31
C THR A 104 28.96 -7.97 18.83
N GLU A 105 30.15 -8.00 18.21
CA GLU A 105 30.74 -6.82 17.58
C GLU A 105 29.83 -6.23 16.48
N GLY A 106 29.12 -7.09 15.74
CA GLY A 106 28.15 -6.66 14.74
C GLY A 106 26.97 -5.88 15.35
N HIS A 107 26.42 -6.35 16.47
CA HIS A 107 25.35 -5.62 17.17
C HIS A 107 25.84 -4.28 17.73
N LYS A 108 27.03 -4.26 18.35
CA LYS A 108 27.62 -3.03 18.90
C LYS A 108 27.87 -1.98 17.82
N GLN A 109 28.42 -2.42 16.68
CA GLN A 109 28.69 -1.53 15.54
C GLN A 109 27.39 -0.95 14.96
N ARG A 110 26.37 -1.79 14.72
CA ARG A 110 25.06 -1.31 14.22
C ARG A 110 24.41 -0.32 15.17
N LEU A 111 24.42 -0.58 16.48
CA LEU A 111 23.85 0.36 17.45
C LEU A 111 24.57 1.71 17.39
N LYS A 112 25.92 1.70 17.35
CA LYS A 112 26.73 2.91 17.25
C LYS A 112 26.42 3.71 15.97
N GLU A 113 26.34 3.03 14.82
CA GLU A 113 26.05 3.67 13.52
C GLU A 113 24.64 4.27 13.49
N ARG A 114 23.63 3.54 13.97
CA ARG A 114 22.25 4.00 14.02
C ARG A 114 22.06 5.18 14.96
N LEU A 115 22.69 5.15 16.14
CA LEU A 115 22.72 6.30 17.05
C LEU A 115 23.34 7.53 16.39
N ALA A 116 24.51 7.37 15.76
CA ALA A 116 25.17 8.47 15.06
C ALA A 116 24.31 9.05 13.92
N ARG A 117 23.59 8.19 13.20
CA ARG A 117 22.76 8.58 12.04
C ARG A 117 21.43 9.22 12.45
N PHE A 118 20.72 8.64 13.40
CA PHE A 118 19.31 8.96 13.64
C PHE A 118 19.05 9.66 14.97
N ALA A 119 19.90 9.47 15.98
CA ALA A 119 19.67 10.01 17.31
C ALA A 119 20.98 10.34 18.05
N PRO A 120 21.83 11.24 17.49
CA PRO A 120 23.13 11.54 18.08
C PRO A 120 22.96 12.09 19.50
N GLY A 121 23.65 11.46 20.46
CA GLY A 121 23.64 11.87 21.86
C GLY A 121 22.58 11.19 22.74
N ARG A 122 21.66 10.39 22.19
CA ARG A 122 20.78 9.54 23.00
C ARG A 122 21.59 8.43 23.68
N THR A 123 21.33 8.18 24.95
CA THR A 123 22.05 7.20 25.79
C THR A 123 21.15 6.12 26.39
N ASP A 124 19.83 6.27 26.25
CA ASP A 124 18.80 5.36 26.74
C ASP A 124 18.52 4.18 25.78
N ILE A 125 18.97 4.27 24.53
CA ILE A 125 18.88 3.19 23.53
C ILE A 125 20.08 2.27 23.71
N THR A 126 19.86 1.12 24.35
CA THR A 126 20.93 0.22 24.81
C THR A 126 20.75 -1.23 24.38
N THR A 127 19.54 -1.67 24.04
CA THR A 127 19.24 -3.07 23.69
C THR A 127 19.22 -3.30 22.18
N VAL A 128 19.34 -4.56 21.76
CA VAL A 128 19.29 -4.95 20.34
C VAL A 128 17.96 -4.54 19.70
N LEU A 129 16.85 -4.74 20.41
CA LEU A 129 15.53 -4.38 19.88
C LEU A 129 15.34 -2.87 19.79
N GLN A 130 15.77 -2.10 20.80
CA GLN A 130 15.76 -0.63 20.72
C GLN A 130 16.61 -0.12 19.55
N SER A 131 17.75 -0.76 19.26
CA SER A 131 18.55 -0.44 18.07
C SER A 131 17.79 -0.69 16.77
N MET A 132 17.04 -1.79 16.68
CA MET A 132 16.21 -2.11 15.50
C MET A 132 15.08 -1.09 15.33
N GLU A 133 14.40 -0.74 16.43
CA GLU A 133 13.34 0.27 16.43
C GLU A 133 13.85 1.65 16.01
N LEU A 134 15.05 2.04 16.45
CA LEU A 134 15.68 3.29 16.01
C LEU A 134 15.95 3.30 14.50
N ASP A 135 16.36 2.16 13.93
CA ASP A 135 16.63 2.03 12.50
C ASP A 135 15.36 2.17 11.66
N ASP A 136 14.32 1.44 12.05
CA ASP A 136 13.00 1.50 11.41
C ASP A 136 12.39 2.91 11.55
N TRP A 137 12.42 3.49 12.75
CA TRP A 137 11.95 4.85 12.96
C TRP A 137 12.72 5.83 12.08
N GLY A 138 14.05 5.87 12.21
CA GLY A 138 14.91 6.83 11.52
C GLY A 138 14.86 6.73 10.00
N SER A 139 14.52 5.56 9.45
CA SER A 139 14.44 5.33 8.01
C SER A 139 13.09 5.69 7.40
N PHE A 140 12.00 5.69 8.17
CA PHE A 140 10.63 5.77 7.62
C PHE A 140 9.75 6.88 8.18
N TRP A 141 10.11 7.55 9.29
CA TRP A 141 9.23 8.58 9.85
C TRP A 141 9.17 9.83 8.97
N GLN A 142 10.24 10.18 8.27
CA GLN A 142 10.29 11.39 7.43
C GLN A 142 9.56 11.15 6.11
N VAL A 143 8.75 12.13 5.73
CA VAL A 143 8.06 12.18 4.43
C VAL A 143 8.49 13.47 3.73
N ASP A 144 8.70 13.41 2.41
CA ASP A 144 9.07 14.56 1.60
C ASP A 144 7.99 14.84 0.55
N LEU A 145 7.08 15.77 0.87
CA LEU A 145 5.98 16.13 -0.03
C LEU A 145 6.38 17.13 -1.13
N THR A 146 7.66 17.52 -1.17
CA THR A 146 8.21 18.24 -2.33
C THR A 146 8.59 17.28 -3.47
N ALA A 147 8.76 15.99 -3.15
CA ALA A 147 9.15 14.95 -4.10
C ALA A 147 7.98 14.07 -4.58
N GLY A 148 6.84 14.09 -3.89
CA GLY A 148 5.64 13.34 -4.27
C GLY A 148 4.42 13.74 -3.44
N PRO A 149 3.20 13.42 -3.89
CA PRO A 149 1.99 13.75 -3.15
C PRO A 149 1.81 12.84 -1.93
N PRO A 150 1.11 13.30 -0.86
CA PRO A 150 0.73 12.42 0.24
C PRO A 150 -0.31 11.40 -0.25
N ARG A 151 -0.50 10.30 0.47
CA ARG A 151 -1.48 9.25 0.09
C ARG A 151 -2.88 9.80 -0.17
N SER A 152 -3.69 9.03 -0.91
CA SER A 152 -5.08 9.42 -1.22
C SER A 152 -5.87 9.67 0.06
N ALA A 153 -6.77 10.64 0.01
CA ALA A 153 -7.74 10.82 1.08
C ALA A 153 -8.72 9.65 1.19
N ARG A 154 -8.78 8.75 0.20
CA ARG A 154 -9.52 7.47 0.27
C ARG A 154 -8.77 6.37 1.03
N ALA A 155 -7.45 6.51 1.22
CA ALA A 155 -6.65 5.46 1.84
C ALA A 155 -7.11 5.18 3.28
N LYS A 156 -7.40 3.92 3.57
CA LYS A 156 -7.86 3.42 4.88
C LYS A 156 -6.75 2.73 5.68
N ASP A 157 -5.49 2.91 5.27
CA ASP A 157 -4.32 2.20 5.82
C ASP A 157 -4.15 2.36 7.35
N ILE A 158 -4.67 3.46 7.92
CA ILE A 158 -4.46 3.84 9.32
C ILE A 158 -5.83 3.87 10.01
N GLY A 159 -6.07 2.86 10.85
CA GLY A 159 -7.28 2.73 11.65
C GLY A 159 -8.57 2.47 10.85
N GLY A 160 -8.48 2.21 9.54
CA GLY A 160 -9.65 2.08 8.68
C GLY A 160 -10.33 3.42 8.35
N ILE A 161 -9.67 4.55 8.63
CA ILE A 161 -10.28 5.89 8.56
C ILE A 161 -9.69 6.66 7.36
N CYS A 162 -10.54 7.04 6.41
CA CYS A 162 -10.18 7.84 5.25
C CYS A 162 -9.56 9.19 5.68
N GLY A 163 -8.57 9.65 4.92
CA GLY A 163 -7.87 10.91 5.16
C GLY A 163 -6.78 10.85 6.24
N VAL A 164 -6.84 9.91 7.19
CA VAL A 164 -5.85 9.81 8.28
C VAL A 164 -4.46 9.49 7.73
N ALA A 165 -4.35 8.59 6.75
CA ALA A 165 -3.07 8.28 6.10
C ALA A 165 -2.45 9.50 5.41
N ARG A 166 -3.27 10.27 4.67
CA ARG A 166 -2.86 11.54 4.04
C ARG A 166 -2.42 12.56 5.08
N MET A 167 -3.17 12.69 6.17
CA MET A 167 -2.85 13.61 7.27
C MET A 167 -1.55 13.20 7.98
N ALA A 168 -1.28 11.91 8.15
CA ALA A 168 -0.02 11.40 8.72
C ALA A 168 1.18 11.75 7.85
N ASP A 169 1.06 11.61 6.52
CA ASP A 169 2.12 11.99 5.57
C ASP A 169 2.42 13.49 5.67
N LYS A 170 1.37 14.32 5.74
CA LYS A 170 1.48 15.77 5.92
C LYS A 170 2.09 16.15 7.27
N ALA A 171 1.69 15.48 8.35
CA ALA A 171 2.21 15.72 9.69
C ALA A 171 3.72 15.45 9.76
N ARG A 172 4.13 14.31 9.20
CA ARG A 172 5.55 13.90 9.10
C ARG A 172 6.35 14.86 8.24
N ALA A 173 5.81 15.28 7.11
CA ALA A 173 6.46 16.22 6.21
C ALA A 173 6.56 17.63 6.79
N GLU A 174 5.55 18.11 7.52
CA GLU A 174 5.64 19.38 8.24
C GLU A 174 6.73 19.32 9.30
N ARG A 175 6.77 18.26 10.11
CA ARG A 175 7.82 18.05 11.12
C ARG A 175 9.22 17.98 10.51
N ALA A 176 9.34 17.42 9.30
CA ALA A 176 10.59 17.31 8.56
C ALA A 176 10.92 18.56 7.73
N GLU A 177 10.12 19.63 7.80
CA GLU A 177 10.26 20.87 7.01
C GLU A 177 10.23 20.61 5.48
N LYS A 178 9.45 19.62 5.05
CA LYS A 178 9.35 19.13 3.66
C LYS A 178 7.89 19.02 3.20
N ILE A 179 7.00 19.84 3.75
CA ILE A 179 5.57 19.81 3.41
C ILE A 179 5.24 20.38 2.02
N GLY A 180 6.12 21.21 1.45
CA GLY A 180 5.88 21.84 0.15
C GLY A 180 4.68 22.80 0.18
N GLU A 181 3.79 22.69 -0.80
CA GLU A 181 2.58 23.52 -0.90
C GLU A 181 1.37 22.98 -0.10
N TYR A 182 1.52 21.82 0.54
CA TYR A 182 0.47 21.25 1.38
C TYR A 182 0.34 22.02 2.70
N LEU A 183 -0.87 22.00 3.28
CA LEU A 183 -1.17 22.61 4.58
C LEU A 183 -1.51 21.51 5.57
N TYR A 184 -1.01 21.57 6.79
CA TYR A 184 -1.30 20.59 7.85
C TYR A 184 -2.14 21.18 8.99
N GLY A 185 -2.92 20.30 9.65
CA GLY A 185 -3.62 20.61 10.90
C GLY A 185 -4.63 21.73 10.75
N ASP A 186 -4.58 22.70 11.66
CA ASP A 186 -5.53 23.82 11.73
C ASP A 186 -5.50 24.76 10.51
N ASN A 187 -4.53 24.60 9.61
CA ASN A 187 -4.44 25.35 8.36
C ASN A 187 -5.09 24.61 7.17
N SER A 188 -5.55 23.37 7.37
CA SER A 188 -6.13 22.53 6.34
C SER A 188 -7.58 22.19 6.65
N GLY A 189 -8.51 22.65 5.81
CA GLY A 189 -9.94 22.37 6.03
C GLY A 189 -10.30 20.88 6.07
N GLN A 190 -9.55 20.02 5.39
CA GLN A 190 -9.75 18.56 5.47
C GLN A 190 -9.22 18.01 6.80
N ASP A 191 -8.01 18.40 7.22
CA ASP A 191 -7.43 17.93 8.49
C ASP A 191 -8.26 18.40 9.68
N ILE A 192 -8.79 19.63 9.68
CA ILE A 192 -9.70 20.11 10.72
C ILE A 192 -10.89 19.14 10.90
N ARG A 193 -11.54 18.73 9.81
CA ARG A 193 -12.68 17.78 9.89
C ARG A 193 -12.26 16.42 10.46
N ILE A 194 -11.09 15.94 10.06
CA ILE A 194 -10.55 14.66 10.54
C ILE A 194 -10.22 14.78 12.04
N LEU A 195 -9.48 15.81 12.45
CA LEU A 195 -9.10 16.04 13.84
C LEU A 195 -10.31 16.26 14.76
N GLU A 196 -11.33 16.99 14.28
CA GLU A 196 -12.61 17.17 14.98
C GLU A 196 -13.36 15.83 15.16
N PHE A 197 -13.41 15.00 14.11
CA PHE A 197 -14.01 13.67 14.19
C PHE A 197 -13.26 12.78 15.18
N LEU A 198 -11.93 12.79 15.14
CA LEU A 198 -11.09 11.99 16.02
C LEU A 198 -11.10 12.51 17.47
N GLY A 199 -11.39 13.81 17.68
CA GLY A 199 -11.22 14.44 19.00
C GLY A 199 -9.75 14.57 19.43
N ILE A 200 -8.82 14.64 18.47
CA ILE A 200 -7.36 14.66 18.69
C ILE A 200 -6.80 16.00 18.21
N GLY A 201 -5.90 16.62 18.99
CA GLY A 201 -5.23 17.85 18.58
C GLY A 201 -4.18 17.64 17.48
N ALA A 202 -3.98 18.62 16.60
CA ALA A 202 -3.00 18.53 15.51
C ALA A 202 -1.56 18.25 16.01
N ALA A 203 -1.17 18.80 17.16
CA ALA A 203 0.15 18.56 17.75
C ALA A 203 0.30 17.11 18.23
N ASP A 204 -0.71 16.58 18.95
CA ASP A 204 -0.70 15.20 19.46
C ASP A 204 -0.70 14.20 18.31
N PHE A 205 -1.50 14.45 17.26
CA PHE A 205 -1.50 13.62 16.07
C PHE A 205 -0.14 13.66 15.34
N GLN A 206 0.50 14.84 15.23
CA GLN A 206 1.82 14.93 14.59
C GLN A 206 2.87 14.15 15.36
N GLU A 207 2.88 14.26 16.69
CA GLU A 207 3.78 13.48 17.55
C GLU A 207 3.53 11.98 17.36
N ALA A 208 2.27 11.54 17.36
CA ALA A 208 1.93 10.14 17.13
C ALA A 208 2.36 9.66 15.74
N ALA A 209 2.13 10.44 14.68
CA ALA A 209 2.51 10.08 13.32
C ALA A 209 4.03 9.94 13.16
N VAL A 210 4.81 10.77 13.85
CA VAL A 210 6.28 10.70 13.87
C VAL A 210 6.77 9.50 14.70
N ASN A 211 6.14 9.23 15.84
CA ASN A 211 6.54 8.14 16.73
C ASN A 211 6.13 6.75 16.21
N ASN A 212 5.14 6.69 15.32
CA ASN A 212 4.59 5.45 14.76
C ASN A 212 4.70 5.47 13.23
N PRO A 213 5.87 5.13 12.64
CA PRO A 213 6.05 5.05 11.19
C PRO A 213 5.22 3.93 10.55
N ASN A 214 4.97 2.84 11.28
CA ASN A 214 4.12 1.73 10.86
C ASN A 214 2.63 2.10 10.94
N ASN A 215 1.86 1.83 9.89
CA ASN A 215 0.46 2.23 9.79
C ASN A 215 -0.45 1.50 10.79
N LEU A 216 -0.18 0.22 11.12
CA LEU A 216 -0.97 -0.53 12.10
C LEU A 216 -0.78 0.02 13.51
N GLU A 217 0.44 0.40 13.88
CA GLU A 217 0.73 1.04 15.17
C GLU A 217 0.11 2.43 15.29
N LEU A 218 0.22 3.26 14.25
CA LEU A 218 -0.46 4.56 14.25
C LEU A 218 -1.98 4.38 14.29
N GLY A 219 -2.51 3.39 13.56
CA GLY A 219 -3.93 3.07 13.55
C GLY A 219 -4.44 2.64 14.92
N ALA A 220 -3.71 1.76 15.61
CA ALA A 220 -4.04 1.35 16.98
C ALA A 220 -4.04 2.56 17.93
N TRP A 221 -3.03 3.43 17.85
CA TRP A 221 -2.98 4.65 18.65
C TRP A 221 -4.16 5.58 18.35
N VAL A 222 -4.52 5.78 17.07
CA VAL A 222 -5.66 6.62 16.68
C VAL A 222 -6.97 6.05 17.26
N LEU A 223 -7.20 4.75 17.10
CA LEU A 223 -8.43 4.09 17.57
C LEU A 223 -8.55 4.13 19.10
N GLU A 224 -7.44 3.95 19.83
CA GLU A 224 -7.41 4.06 21.29
C GLU A 224 -7.75 5.47 21.79
N ASN A 225 -7.34 6.51 21.04
CA ASN A 225 -7.52 7.91 21.45
C ASN A 225 -8.80 8.55 20.92
N CYS A 226 -9.41 8.03 19.85
CA CYS A 226 -10.63 8.63 19.29
C CYS A 226 -11.93 8.07 19.88
N GLY A 227 -11.91 6.84 20.41
CA GLY A 227 -13.08 6.21 21.03
C GLY A 227 -14.27 6.00 20.08
N LYS A 228 -14.05 6.01 18.77
CA LYS A 228 -15.08 5.85 17.75
C LYS A 228 -15.41 4.38 17.50
N SER A 229 -16.70 4.09 17.34
CA SER A 229 -17.18 2.80 16.88
C SER A 229 -16.90 2.59 15.40
N GLN A 230 -16.95 1.33 14.93
CA GLN A 230 -16.78 1.02 13.51
C GLN A 230 -17.87 1.69 12.66
N ASP A 231 -19.13 1.70 13.11
CA ASP A 231 -20.23 2.35 12.40
C ASP A 231 -20.01 3.87 12.23
N GLU A 232 -19.49 4.55 13.27
CA GLU A 232 -19.13 5.98 13.17
C GLU A 232 -17.98 6.22 12.18
N ILE A 233 -17.00 5.31 12.14
CA ILE A 233 -15.88 5.38 11.19
C ILE A 233 -16.38 5.20 9.76
N ASP A 234 -17.26 4.23 9.51
CA ASP A 234 -17.82 3.96 8.20
C ASP A 234 -18.69 5.14 7.72
N GLU A 235 -19.51 5.72 8.58
CA GLU A 235 -20.29 6.94 8.28
C GLU A 235 -19.38 8.13 7.96
N PHE A 236 -18.29 8.32 8.73
CA PHE A 236 -17.32 9.37 8.47
C PHE A 236 -16.60 9.17 7.13
N ASN A 237 -16.18 7.94 6.81
CA ASN A 237 -15.51 7.61 5.56
C ASN A 237 -16.39 7.94 4.35
N GLU A 238 -17.64 7.49 4.39
CA GLU A 238 -18.64 7.79 3.37
C GLU A 238 -18.85 9.30 3.21
N THR A 239 -18.98 10.02 4.33
CA THR A 239 -19.17 11.46 4.33
C THR A 239 -17.95 12.20 3.74
N LEU A 240 -16.74 11.83 4.14
CA LEU A 240 -15.51 12.51 3.73
C LEU A 240 -15.27 12.35 2.21
N VAL A 241 -15.42 11.13 1.69
CA VAL A 241 -15.10 10.83 0.29
C VAL A 241 -16.17 11.36 -0.68
N ASN A 242 -17.43 11.40 -0.24
CA ASN A 242 -18.53 11.99 -0.99
C ASN A 242 -18.70 13.51 -0.75
N TYR A 243 -17.81 14.14 0.02
CA TYR A 243 -17.88 15.56 0.32
C TYR A 243 -17.67 16.41 -0.96
N GLY A 244 -18.76 16.98 -1.47
CA GLY A 244 -18.79 17.89 -2.62
C GLY A 244 -18.74 19.37 -2.24
N PRO A 245 -18.66 20.29 -3.23
CA PRO A 245 -18.76 21.72 -2.98
C PRO A 245 -20.16 22.11 -2.48
N ASN A 246 -20.19 22.97 -1.47
CA ASN A 246 -21.40 23.66 -1.02
C ASN A 246 -21.51 25.06 -1.64
N GLU A 247 -22.56 25.81 -1.31
CA GLU A 247 -22.81 27.16 -1.88
C GLU A 247 -21.60 28.11 -1.77
N THR A 248 -20.88 28.09 -0.65
CA THR A 248 -19.75 29.00 -0.41
C THR A 248 -18.43 28.53 -1.02
N THR A 249 -18.33 27.27 -1.43
CA THR A 249 -17.09 26.67 -1.94
C THR A 249 -17.17 26.25 -3.41
N ARG A 250 -18.35 26.35 -4.03
CA ARG A 250 -18.62 25.95 -5.42
C ARG A 250 -17.76 26.67 -6.45
N GLU A 251 -17.70 27.99 -6.38
CA GLU A 251 -16.91 28.78 -7.35
C GLU A 251 -15.42 28.38 -7.30
N ARG A 252 -14.87 28.22 -6.08
CA ARG A 252 -13.48 27.76 -5.90
C ARG A 252 -13.27 26.34 -6.45
N PHE A 253 -14.21 25.44 -6.21
CA PHE A 253 -14.13 24.06 -6.69
C PHE A 253 -14.13 24.02 -8.22
N GLU A 254 -15.08 24.71 -8.85
CA GLU A 254 -15.22 24.77 -10.31
C GLU A 254 -14.00 25.43 -10.96
N ALA A 255 -13.49 26.51 -10.38
CA ALA A 255 -12.25 27.16 -10.83
C ALA A 255 -11.05 26.20 -10.76
N ARG A 256 -10.90 25.45 -9.66
CA ARG A 256 -9.81 24.47 -9.53
C ARG A 256 -9.98 23.29 -10.47
N CYS A 257 -11.20 22.80 -10.71
CA CYS A 257 -11.44 21.76 -11.72
C CYS A 257 -11.00 22.22 -13.12
N GLN A 258 -11.33 23.47 -13.49
CA GLN A 258 -10.91 24.05 -14.77
C GLN A 258 -9.39 24.23 -14.88
N GLU A 259 -8.72 24.56 -13.78
CA GLU A 259 -7.27 24.70 -13.72
C GLU A 259 -6.55 23.34 -13.82
N VAL A 260 -7.06 22.33 -13.10
CA VAL A 260 -6.44 21.00 -12.99
C VAL A 260 -6.66 20.19 -14.27
N ASP A 261 -7.92 19.97 -14.66
CA ASP A 261 -8.26 19.26 -15.89
C ASP A 261 -9.69 19.61 -16.33
N PRO A 262 -9.86 20.53 -17.31
CA PRO A 262 -11.18 20.95 -17.78
C PRO A 262 -11.94 19.86 -18.52
N THR A 263 -11.30 18.74 -18.87
CA THR A 263 -11.95 17.61 -19.57
C THR A 263 -12.65 16.66 -18.61
N ARG A 264 -12.30 16.68 -17.32
CA ARG A 264 -12.82 15.78 -16.29
C ARG A 264 -14.10 16.32 -15.65
N THR A 265 -15.17 16.32 -16.45
CA THR A 265 -16.50 16.78 -16.00
C THR A 265 -17.21 15.82 -15.02
N ASP A 266 -16.63 14.65 -14.77
CA ASP A 266 -17.11 13.65 -13.81
C ASP A 266 -16.72 13.95 -12.35
N ILE A 267 -15.76 14.86 -12.13
CA ILE A 267 -15.26 15.20 -10.79
C ILE A 267 -16.29 16.06 -10.04
N THR A 268 -16.87 15.49 -8.99
CA THR A 268 -17.93 16.14 -8.18
C THR A 268 -17.59 16.26 -6.69
N THR A 269 -16.49 15.66 -6.23
CA THR A 269 -16.06 15.69 -4.83
C THR A 269 -14.65 16.25 -4.67
N TRP A 270 -14.37 16.83 -3.50
CA TRP A 270 -13.04 17.37 -3.20
C TRP A 270 -11.95 16.30 -3.22
N VAL A 271 -12.26 15.10 -2.73
CA VAL A 271 -11.32 13.97 -2.72
C VAL A 271 -10.98 13.50 -4.14
N ALA A 272 -11.97 13.42 -5.04
CA ALA A 272 -11.71 13.07 -6.43
C ALA A 272 -10.85 14.13 -7.14
N LEU A 273 -11.10 15.42 -6.88
CA LEU A 273 -10.28 16.51 -7.41
C LEU A 273 -8.84 16.43 -6.88
N GLN A 274 -8.66 16.18 -5.57
CA GLN A 274 -7.33 16.04 -4.95
C GLN A 274 -6.50 14.91 -5.58
N ASP A 275 -7.09 13.74 -5.84
CA ASP A 275 -6.35 12.62 -6.42
C ASP A 275 -5.94 12.86 -7.88
N VAL A 276 -6.71 13.66 -8.64
CA VAL A 276 -6.34 14.06 -10.01
C VAL A 276 -5.27 15.15 -9.98
N ASP A 277 -5.45 16.16 -9.13
CA ASP A 277 -4.51 17.26 -8.95
C ASP A 277 -3.13 16.77 -8.49
N ASP A 278 -3.08 15.87 -7.50
CA ASP A 278 -1.86 15.23 -7.02
C ASP A 278 -1.13 14.48 -8.15
N GLN A 279 -1.84 13.73 -8.99
CA GLN A 279 -1.22 13.01 -10.11
C GLN A 279 -0.66 13.97 -11.18
N LEU A 280 -1.43 15.00 -11.54
CA LEU A 280 -1.03 15.96 -12.58
C LEU A 280 0.11 16.87 -12.12
N SER A 281 0.07 17.34 -10.88
CA SER A 281 1.09 18.21 -10.29
C SER A 281 2.47 17.55 -10.25
N PHE A 282 2.52 16.23 -10.07
CA PHE A 282 3.77 15.45 -10.06
C PHE A 282 4.05 14.70 -11.36
N GLY A 283 3.15 14.77 -12.36
CA GLY A 283 3.30 14.06 -13.63
C GLY A 283 3.36 12.53 -13.48
N ILE A 284 2.64 11.98 -12.51
CA ILE A 284 2.65 10.54 -12.19
C ILE A 284 1.31 9.87 -12.51
N VAL A 285 1.33 8.55 -12.69
CA VAL A 285 0.13 7.71 -12.67
C VAL A 285 0.17 6.89 -11.38
N ASP A 286 -0.78 7.10 -10.48
CA ASP A 286 -0.79 6.43 -9.17
C ASP A 286 -1.97 5.48 -9.05
N LEU A 287 -1.68 4.18 -9.20
CA LEU A 287 -2.67 3.12 -9.14
C LEU A 287 -3.07 2.74 -7.71
N ASN A 288 -2.53 3.41 -6.69
CA ASN A 288 -3.10 3.37 -5.34
C ASN A 288 -4.34 4.27 -5.21
N ARG A 289 -4.57 5.19 -6.17
CA ARG A 289 -5.69 6.17 -6.13
C ARG A 289 -6.86 5.77 -7.01
N ARG A 290 -6.58 5.02 -8.06
CA ARG A 290 -7.55 4.57 -9.05
C ARG A 290 -7.09 3.29 -9.71
N ALA A 291 -8.04 2.56 -10.29
CA ALA A 291 -7.71 1.49 -11.21
C ALA A 291 -7.02 2.03 -12.47
N PRO A 292 -6.14 1.25 -13.12
CA PRO A 292 -5.76 1.50 -14.49
C PRO A 292 -7.00 1.31 -15.38
N ARG A 293 -6.98 1.86 -16.59
CA ARG A 293 -8.13 1.79 -17.51
C ARG A 293 -8.63 0.35 -17.72
N SER A 294 -9.92 0.23 -18.04
CA SER A 294 -10.58 -1.06 -18.26
C SER A 294 -9.78 -1.93 -19.22
N PRO A 295 -9.64 -3.24 -18.95
CA PRO A 295 -8.98 -4.16 -19.88
C PRO A 295 -9.70 -4.25 -21.23
N TYR A 296 -10.98 -3.85 -21.32
CA TYR A 296 -11.74 -3.78 -22.57
C TYR A 296 -11.55 -2.49 -23.36
N ASN A 297 -10.88 -1.48 -22.81
CA ASN A 297 -10.66 -0.21 -23.50
C ASN A 297 -9.79 -0.41 -24.76
N THR A 298 -10.27 0.08 -25.91
CA THR A 298 -9.60 -0.01 -27.21
C THR A 298 -9.16 1.35 -27.76
N ASP A 299 -9.15 2.40 -26.95
CA ASP A 299 -8.89 3.77 -27.40
C ASP A 299 -7.47 3.96 -27.92
N VAL A 300 -6.54 3.09 -27.52
CA VAL A 300 -5.14 3.11 -27.96
C VAL A 300 -4.88 1.94 -28.91
N TYR A 301 -4.46 2.27 -30.13
CA TYR A 301 -4.13 1.33 -31.21
C TYR A 301 -5.26 0.31 -31.55
N GLY A 302 -6.51 0.57 -31.15
CA GLY A 302 -7.63 -0.34 -31.35
C GLY A 302 -7.52 -1.65 -30.55
N MET A 303 -6.62 -1.73 -29.57
CA MET A 303 -6.30 -2.96 -28.85
C MET A 303 -6.84 -2.97 -27.42
N VAL A 304 -7.53 -4.05 -27.05
CA VAL A 304 -7.85 -4.31 -25.64
C VAL A 304 -6.56 -4.46 -24.82
N GLN A 305 -6.64 -4.21 -23.51
CA GLN A 305 -5.54 -4.23 -22.54
C GLN A 305 -4.43 -3.19 -22.75
N LEU A 306 -4.26 -2.59 -23.92
CA LEU A 306 -3.13 -1.69 -24.18
C LEU A 306 -3.17 -0.43 -23.30
N ALA A 307 -4.33 0.23 -23.19
CA ALA A 307 -4.51 1.38 -22.31
C ALA A 307 -4.18 1.04 -20.83
N ARG A 308 -4.62 -0.13 -20.36
CA ARG A 308 -4.32 -0.64 -19.01
C ARG A 308 -2.82 -0.88 -18.82
N LEU A 309 -2.17 -1.49 -19.82
CA LEU A 309 -0.73 -1.78 -19.82
C LEU A 309 0.10 -0.48 -19.79
N ILE A 310 -0.33 0.56 -20.51
CA ILE A 310 0.29 1.89 -20.48
C ILE A 310 0.21 2.50 -19.08
N ASP A 311 -0.98 2.49 -18.47
CA ASP A 311 -1.19 3.02 -17.12
C ASP A 311 -0.29 2.31 -16.11
N LYS A 312 -0.22 0.98 -16.16
CA LYS A 312 0.63 0.16 -15.30
C LYS A 312 2.12 0.42 -15.53
N GLY A 313 2.55 0.55 -16.79
CA GLY A 313 3.95 0.86 -17.10
C GLY A 313 4.37 2.24 -16.62
N ARG A 314 3.49 3.25 -16.72
CA ARG A 314 3.72 4.59 -16.17
C ARG A 314 3.78 4.56 -14.64
N ALA A 315 2.86 3.84 -14.00
CA ALA A 315 2.85 3.67 -12.55
C ALA A 315 4.07 2.90 -12.04
N SER A 316 4.55 1.90 -12.79
CA SER A 316 5.80 1.21 -12.51
C SER A 316 7.00 2.16 -12.59
N ASN A 317 7.05 3.05 -13.59
CA ASN A 317 8.11 4.06 -13.72
C ASN A 317 8.12 5.07 -12.56
N SER A 318 6.98 5.34 -11.93
CA SER A 318 6.84 6.25 -10.78
C SER A 318 6.77 5.55 -9.42
N ASN A 319 6.99 4.22 -9.35
CA ASN A 319 6.87 3.42 -8.12
C ASN A 319 5.50 3.55 -7.42
N THR A 320 4.44 3.70 -8.21
CA THR A 320 3.05 3.88 -7.76
C THR A 320 2.13 2.84 -8.38
N LEU A 321 2.67 1.65 -8.68
CA LEU A 321 1.95 0.52 -9.26
C LEU A 321 0.86 -0.03 -8.34
N GLY A 322 0.98 0.15 -7.02
CA GLY A 322 0.02 -0.37 -6.04
C GLY A 322 0.00 -1.90 -6.01
N ALA A 323 -1.19 -2.49 -5.82
CA ALA A 323 -1.36 -3.96 -5.72
C ALA A 323 -1.31 -4.68 -7.08
N TYR A 324 -1.03 -3.98 -8.18
CA TYR A 324 -1.02 -4.55 -9.52
C TYR A 324 0.32 -5.24 -9.84
N PHE A 325 0.26 -6.32 -10.62
CA PHE A 325 1.44 -6.92 -11.26
C PHE A 325 1.67 -6.32 -12.64
N TYR A 326 2.92 -6.09 -13.04
CA TYR A 326 3.24 -5.49 -14.34
C TYR A 326 4.25 -6.32 -15.15
N GLY A 327 4.12 -6.30 -16.47
CA GLY A 327 5.10 -6.89 -17.37
C GLY A 327 5.21 -8.40 -17.23
N GLU A 328 6.40 -8.90 -16.91
CA GLU A 328 6.65 -10.35 -16.81
C GLU A 328 5.92 -11.00 -15.62
N ASP A 329 5.52 -10.24 -14.61
CA ASP A 329 4.78 -10.77 -13.46
C ASP A 329 3.28 -10.92 -13.73
N SER A 330 2.78 -10.37 -14.86
CA SER A 330 1.37 -10.44 -15.25
C SER A 330 1.16 -11.27 -16.52
N GLY A 331 0.42 -12.37 -16.42
CA GLY A 331 0.11 -13.23 -17.57
C GLY A 331 -0.61 -12.52 -18.72
N ILE A 332 -1.47 -11.55 -18.40
CA ILE A 332 -2.20 -10.74 -19.39
C ILE A 332 -1.27 -9.71 -20.07
N ASP A 333 -0.35 -9.11 -19.32
CA ASP A 333 0.64 -8.20 -19.91
C ASP A 333 1.60 -8.97 -20.83
N ARG A 334 2.08 -10.14 -20.40
CA ARG A 334 2.90 -11.03 -21.25
C ARG A 334 2.18 -11.41 -22.56
N ALA A 335 0.88 -11.67 -22.52
CA ALA A 335 0.10 -11.96 -23.72
C ALA A 335 0.03 -10.76 -24.68
N THR A 336 -0.12 -9.54 -24.14
CA THR A 336 -0.17 -8.28 -24.90
C THR A 336 1.18 -7.93 -25.51
N LEU A 337 2.23 -7.94 -24.68
CA LEU A 337 3.60 -7.66 -25.07
C LEU A 337 4.11 -8.70 -26.08
N GLY A 338 3.79 -9.98 -25.87
CA GLY A 338 4.11 -11.06 -26.80
C GLY A 338 3.42 -10.93 -28.15
N PHE A 339 2.15 -10.48 -28.18
CA PHE A 339 1.48 -10.16 -29.44
C PHE A 339 2.17 -9.02 -30.17
N LEU A 340 2.53 -7.93 -29.47
CA LEU A 340 3.27 -6.81 -30.05
C LEU A 340 4.72 -7.16 -30.45
N GLY A 341 5.29 -8.21 -29.85
CA GLY A 341 6.70 -8.59 -30.05
C GLY A 341 7.67 -7.66 -29.34
N ILE A 342 7.29 -7.16 -28.16
CA ILE A 342 8.03 -6.18 -27.36
C ILE A 342 8.32 -6.78 -25.99
N SER A 343 9.51 -6.55 -25.42
CA SER A 343 9.77 -6.93 -24.03
C SER A 343 9.15 -5.94 -23.04
N ALA A 344 8.83 -6.38 -21.81
CA ALA A 344 8.36 -5.46 -20.76
C ALA A 344 9.37 -4.33 -20.50
N ALA A 345 10.67 -4.62 -20.51
CA ALA A 345 11.72 -3.62 -20.30
C ALA A 345 11.75 -2.56 -21.40
N GLU A 346 11.66 -2.97 -22.67
CA GLU A 346 11.61 -2.06 -23.82
C GLU A 346 10.37 -1.17 -23.80
N PHE A 347 9.20 -1.76 -23.51
CA PHE A 347 7.95 -0.99 -23.39
C PHE A 347 8.03 0.04 -22.26
N THR A 348 8.54 -0.37 -21.10
CA THR A 348 8.72 0.51 -19.93
C THR A 348 9.67 1.66 -20.21
N GLU A 349 10.77 1.40 -20.93
CA GLU A 349 11.74 2.42 -21.32
C GLU A 349 11.14 3.41 -22.31
N ALA A 350 10.37 2.94 -23.30
CA ALA A 350 9.67 3.81 -24.25
C ALA A 350 8.73 4.80 -23.54
N LEU A 351 7.98 4.32 -22.54
CA LEU A 351 7.04 5.15 -21.77
C LEU A 351 7.70 6.29 -20.98
N LYS A 352 9.03 6.28 -20.75
CA LYS A 352 9.73 7.42 -20.12
C LYS A 352 9.78 8.65 -21.01
N THR A 353 9.62 8.47 -22.32
CA THR A 353 9.75 9.54 -23.32
C THR A 353 8.45 9.82 -24.08
N LEU A 354 7.55 8.82 -24.14
CA LEU A 354 6.25 8.94 -24.81
C LEU A 354 5.20 9.38 -23.79
N ALA A 355 4.95 10.68 -23.72
CA ALA A 355 4.14 11.31 -22.69
C ALA A 355 2.63 11.10 -22.88
N THR A 356 2.17 10.79 -24.10
CA THR A 356 0.74 10.63 -24.42
C THR A 356 0.42 9.28 -25.06
N ASP A 357 -0.84 8.84 -24.98
CA ASP A 357 -1.30 7.63 -25.66
C ASP A 357 -1.11 7.72 -27.18
N ALA A 358 -1.31 8.91 -27.78
CA ALA A 358 -1.11 9.13 -29.21
C ALA A 358 0.35 8.93 -29.64
N GLU A 359 1.32 9.32 -28.80
CA GLU A 359 2.74 9.08 -29.03
C GLU A 359 3.08 7.59 -28.92
N VAL A 360 2.52 6.89 -27.91
CA VAL A 360 2.67 5.43 -27.78
C VAL A 360 2.10 4.70 -28.98
N GLU A 361 0.89 5.05 -29.41
CA GLU A 361 0.25 4.46 -30.59
C GLU A 361 1.06 4.71 -31.87
N THR A 362 1.56 5.92 -32.06
CA THR A 362 2.40 6.26 -33.22
C THR A 362 3.68 5.44 -33.23
N TRP A 363 4.33 5.30 -32.08
CA TRP A 363 5.53 4.48 -31.92
C TRP A 363 5.26 2.99 -32.21
N LEU A 364 4.17 2.44 -31.67
CA LEU A 364 3.77 1.06 -31.90
C LEU A 364 3.46 0.79 -33.38
N LYS A 365 2.70 1.67 -34.05
CA LYS A 365 2.40 1.53 -35.48
C LYS A 365 3.65 1.56 -36.35
N ALA A 366 4.66 2.36 -35.97
CA ALA A 366 5.90 2.48 -36.73
C ALA A 366 6.84 1.28 -36.53
N ASN A 367 6.95 0.77 -35.30
CA ASN A 367 7.99 -0.21 -34.93
C ASN A 367 7.45 -1.64 -34.75
N HIS A 368 6.16 -1.78 -34.41
CA HIS A 368 5.50 -3.06 -34.12
C HIS A 368 4.15 -3.18 -34.85
N PRO A 369 4.13 -3.02 -36.19
CA PRO A 369 2.89 -2.94 -36.95
C PRO A 369 2.08 -4.24 -36.87
N LYS A 370 0.78 -4.09 -36.65
CA LYS A 370 -0.25 -5.14 -36.70
C LYS A 370 -1.31 -4.80 -37.72
N SER A 371 -1.82 -5.81 -38.43
CA SER A 371 -2.97 -5.63 -39.31
C SER A 371 -4.25 -5.47 -38.50
N GLU A 372 -5.26 -4.81 -39.06
CA GLU A 372 -6.58 -4.68 -38.42
C GLU A 372 -7.19 -6.05 -38.09
N ALA A 373 -7.04 -7.03 -39.00
CA ALA A 373 -7.52 -8.39 -38.80
C ALA A 373 -6.79 -9.11 -37.64
N ASP A 374 -5.48 -8.89 -37.48
CA ASP A 374 -4.73 -9.46 -36.34
C ASP A 374 -5.18 -8.85 -35.01
N ILE A 375 -5.44 -7.53 -35.00
CA ILE A 375 -5.93 -6.82 -33.81
C ILE A 375 -7.33 -7.31 -33.44
N GLU A 376 -8.23 -7.45 -34.40
CA GLU A 376 -9.59 -7.96 -34.17
C GLU A 376 -9.56 -9.38 -33.58
N ALA A 377 -8.77 -10.28 -34.19
CA ALA A 377 -8.61 -11.64 -33.69
C ALA A 377 -7.96 -11.70 -32.30
N TYR A 378 -6.98 -10.83 -32.04
CA TYR A 378 -6.36 -10.69 -30.72
C TYR A 378 -7.38 -10.23 -29.68
N ASN A 379 -8.15 -9.19 -29.98
CA ASN A 379 -9.14 -8.61 -29.09
C ASN A 379 -10.23 -9.62 -28.71
N GLU A 380 -10.78 -10.34 -29.69
CA GLU A 380 -11.79 -11.38 -29.45
C GLU A 380 -11.25 -12.47 -28.51
N ARG A 381 -10.03 -12.95 -28.79
CA ARG A 381 -9.37 -13.97 -27.97
C ARG A 381 -9.14 -13.50 -26.53
N MET A 382 -8.64 -12.28 -26.35
CA MET A 382 -8.31 -11.76 -25.01
C MET A 382 -9.57 -11.51 -24.18
N ALA A 383 -10.61 -10.94 -24.79
CA ALA A 383 -11.89 -10.68 -24.11
C ALA A 383 -12.58 -11.95 -23.60
N GLN A 384 -12.34 -13.10 -24.25
CA GLN A 384 -12.89 -14.41 -23.88
C GLN A 384 -11.92 -15.26 -23.05
N MET A 385 -10.73 -14.74 -22.71
CA MET A 385 -9.71 -15.53 -22.01
C MET A 385 -10.14 -15.82 -20.56
N GLY A 386 -10.33 -17.10 -20.25
CA GLY A 386 -10.65 -17.61 -18.92
C GLY A 386 -9.59 -18.60 -18.39
N PRO A 387 -9.84 -19.20 -17.21
CA PRO A 387 -8.94 -20.20 -16.63
C PRO A 387 -8.92 -21.48 -17.49
N THR A 388 -7.71 -21.97 -17.79
CA THR A 388 -7.50 -23.08 -18.73
C THR A 388 -7.46 -24.46 -18.06
N ASP A 389 -7.28 -24.52 -16.75
CA ASP A 389 -7.22 -25.76 -15.97
C ASP A 389 -7.88 -25.60 -14.58
N GLU A 390 -8.00 -26.71 -13.84
CA GLU A 390 -8.63 -26.73 -12.51
C GLU A 390 -7.89 -25.87 -11.48
N ARG A 391 -6.57 -25.72 -11.59
CA ARG A 391 -5.79 -24.88 -10.69
C ARG A 391 -6.16 -23.41 -10.88
N TYR A 392 -6.20 -22.93 -12.13
CA TYR A 392 -6.59 -21.56 -12.42
C TYR A 392 -8.08 -21.29 -12.16
N LYS A 393 -8.95 -22.28 -12.35
CA LYS A 393 -10.38 -22.18 -11.96
C LYS A 393 -10.51 -22.02 -10.45
N ALA A 394 -9.80 -22.82 -9.66
CA ALA A 394 -9.79 -22.70 -8.21
C ALA A 394 -9.23 -21.35 -7.74
N LEU A 395 -8.18 -20.85 -8.41
CA LEU A 395 -7.62 -19.53 -8.12
C LEU A 395 -8.64 -18.41 -8.39
N MET A 396 -9.27 -18.41 -9.56
CA MET A 396 -10.32 -17.44 -9.92
C MET A 396 -11.50 -17.52 -8.94
N ALA A 397 -11.96 -18.73 -8.61
CA ALA A 397 -13.04 -18.91 -7.64
C ALA A 397 -12.67 -18.38 -6.25
N LYS A 398 -11.42 -18.61 -5.80
CA LYS A 398 -10.91 -18.05 -4.54
C LYS A 398 -10.92 -16.52 -4.56
N MET A 399 -10.46 -15.90 -5.66
CA MET A 399 -10.48 -14.45 -5.83
C MET A 399 -11.91 -13.88 -5.79
N ILE A 400 -12.84 -14.44 -6.57
CA ILE A 400 -14.24 -14.01 -6.60
C ILE A 400 -14.87 -14.16 -5.22
N SER A 401 -14.67 -15.31 -4.54
CA SER A 401 -15.25 -15.57 -3.22
C SER A 401 -14.84 -14.56 -2.14
N ARG A 402 -13.66 -13.95 -2.29
CA ARG A 402 -13.13 -12.94 -1.37
C ARG A 402 -13.83 -11.58 -1.52
N ILE A 403 -14.23 -11.21 -2.74
CA ILE A 403 -14.67 -9.84 -3.06
C ILE A 403 -16.16 -9.75 -3.42
N ALA A 404 -16.73 -10.79 -4.03
CA ALA A 404 -18.11 -10.84 -4.49
C ALA A 404 -18.54 -12.32 -4.70
N PRO A 405 -18.72 -13.11 -3.62
CA PRO A 405 -19.06 -14.53 -3.72
C PRO A 405 -20.37 -14.80 -4.48
N GLU A 406 -21.23 -13.81 -4.62
CA GLU A 406 -22.47 -13.85 -5.41
C GLU A 406 -22.25 -13.80 -6.93
N ARG A 407 -21.08 -13.33 -7.41
CA ARG A 407 -20.76 -13.17 -8.84
C ARG A 407 -20.29 -14.48 -9.49
N THR A 408 -21.17 -15.48 -9.50
CA THR A 408 -20.90 -16.79 -10.11
C THR A 408 -20.88 -16.78 -11.65
N ASP A 409 -21.24 -15.65 -12.27
CA ASP A 409 -21.27 -15.43 -13.72
C ASP A 409 -19.89 -15.13 -14.33
N ILE A 410 -18.91 -14.74 -13.51
CA ILE A 410 -17.57 -14.34 -13.98
C ILE A 410 -16.75 -15.58 -14.37
N ASN A 411 -16.33 -15.64 -15.63
CA ASN A 411 -15.54 -16.75 -16.18
C ASN A 411 -14.35 -16.30 -17.05
N THR A 412 -14.13 -14.99 -17.22
CA THR A 412 -12.97 -14.43 -17.92
C THR A 412 -12.09 -13.63 -16.97
N TRP A 413 -10.80 -13.53 -17.27
CA TRP A 413 -9.86 -12.74 -16.49
C TRP A 413 -10.18 -11.24 -16.55
N PHE A 414 -10.65 -10.73 -17.69
CA PHE A 414 -11.02 -9.32 -17.83
C PHE A 414 -12.23 -8.96 -16.97
N ALA A 415 -13.27 -9.80 -16.95
CA ALA A 415 -14.43 -9.58 -16.08
C ALA A 415 -14.04 -9.64 -14.59
N LEU A 416 -13.13 -10.54 -14.22
CA LEU A 416 -12.58 -10.57 -12.86
C LEU A 416 -11.79 -9.28 -12.53
N MET A 417 -10.98 -8.78 -13.46
CA MET A 417 -10.22 -7.54 -13.25
C MET A 417 -11.14 -6.33 -13.07
N GLU A 418 -12.19 -6.18 -13.88
CA GLU A 418 -13.14 -5.06 -13.68
C GLU A 418 -13.87 -5.16 -12.34
N LEU A 419 -14.25 -6.37 -11.92
CA LEU A 419 -14.86 -6.56 -10.60
C LEU A 419 -13.87 -6.22 -9.47
N ASP A 420 -12.62 -6.69 -9.57
CA ASP A 420 -11.58 -6.44 -8.56
C ASP A 420 -11.26 -4.94 -8.46
N ASP A 421 -11.14 -4.25 -9.61
CA ASP A 421 -10.99 -2.80 -9.68
C ASP A 421 -12.20 -2.09 -9.02
N GLU A 422 -13.43 -2.48 -9.36
CA GLU A 422 -14.66 -1.91 -8.75
C GLU A 422 -14.65 -2.07 -7.23
N LYS A 423 -14.36 -3.26 -6.71
CA LYS A 423 -14.38 -3.56 -5.28
C LYS A 423 -13.21 -2.90 -4.53
N THR A 424 -12.04 -2.78 -5.16
CA THR A 424 -10.86 -2.18 -4.53
C THR A 424 -11.00 -0.68 -4.31
N PHE A 425 -11.65 0.03 -5.24
CA PHE A 425 -11.83 1.50 -5.15
C PHE A 425 -13.23 1.93 -4.70
N ALA A 426 -14.10 0.97 -4.38
CA ALA A 426 -15.30 1.23 -3.59
C ALA A 426 -14.94 1.70 -2.18
N LEU A 427 -15.85 2.44 -1.55
CA LEU A 427 -15.70 2.88 -0.16
C LEU A 427 -15.88 1.73 0.83
#